data_AF-A0A172Z9R8-F1
#
_entry.id   AF-A0A172Z9R8-F1
#
_cell.length_a   1.000
_cell.length_b   1.000
_cell.length_c   1.000
_cell.angle_alpha   90.00
_cell.angle_beta   90.00
_cell.angle_gamma   90.00
#
_symmetry.space_group_name_H-M   'P 1'
#
loop_
_entity.id
_entity.type
_entity.pdbx_description
1 polymer ?
#
loop_
_entity_poly.entity_id
_entity_poly.type
_entity_poly.pdbx_seq_one_letter_code
_entity_poly.pdbx_strand_id
1 'polypeptide(L)'
;MTAIQHIRNQSEPVCNDLIQMIRQSMIRRLKRFVVEPYDDGEIWAIQTVAIATPDTEDGDHFPVVIANLHDDDQAAMSFALNVFDALKNAGRASGEDVCLWRRSLFTLVPNY
;
A
#
# COMPACT_ATOMS: atom_id res chain seq x y z
N MET A 1 -39.45 26.77 -7.15
CA MET A 1 -38.45 25.81 -7.65
C MET A 1 -37.10 26.29 -7.14
N THR A 2 -36.59 25.66 -6.08
CA THR A 2 -35.40 26.11 -5.34
C THR A 2 -34.22 25.21 -5.73
N ALA A 3 -33.17 25.82 -6.26
CA ALA A 3 -31.95 25.16 -6.68
C ALA A 3 -31.23 24.53 -5.48
N ILE A 4 -30.91 23.25 -5.59
CA ILE A 4 -30.06 22.51 -4.65
C ILE A 4 -28.65 23.09 -4.83
N GLN A 5 -28.23 23.91 -3.87
CA GLN A 5 -26.87 24.45 -3.84
C GLN A 5 -25.89 23.31 -3.59
N HIS A 6 -24.99 23.14 -4.56
CA HIS A 6 -23.76 22.36 -4.51
C HIS A 6 -23.16 22.34 -3.10
N ILE A 7 -23.19 21.15 -2.48
CA ILE A 7 -22.24 20.80 -1.44
C ILE A 7 -20.86 20.91 -2.10
N ARG A 8 -20.04 21.83 -1.59
CA ARG A 8 -18.64 22.02 -1.97
C ARG A 8 -17.97 20.65 -2.02
N ASN A 9 -17.54 20.23 -3.22
CA ASN A 9 -16.57 19.17 -3.40
C ASN A 9 -15.32 19.55 -2.59
N GLN A 10 -15.21 19.06 -1.35
CA GLN A 10 -13.92 18.85 -0.75
C GLN A 10 -13.30 17.74 -1.61
N SER A 11 -12.40 18.12 -2.50
CA SER A 11 -11.61 17.17 -3.26
C SER A 11 -10.84 16.33 -2.24
N GLU A 12 -11.36 15.14 -1.94
CA GLU A 12 -10.66 14.13 -1.17
C GLU A 12 -9.28 13.96 -1.81
N PRO A 13 -8.20 13.92 -1.02
CA PRO A 13 -6.89 13.65 -1.57
C PRO A 13 -6.94 12.29 -2.28
N VAL A 14 -6.82 12.31 -3.61
CA VAL A 14 -6.75 11.07 -4.39
C VAL A 14 -5.46 10.37 -3.97
N CYS A 15 -5.58 9.39 -3.07
CA CYS A 15 -4.48 8.53 -2.71
C CYS A 15 -4.21 7.62 -3.89
N ASN A 16 -3.12 7.88 -4.60
CA ASN A 16 -2.74 7.12 -5.80
C ASN A 16 -1.99 5.83 -5.45
N ASP A 17 -1.46 5.72 -4.23
CA ASP A 17 -0.68 4.57 -3.82
C ASP A 17 -0.73 4.32 -2.30
N LEU A 18 -0.28 3.13 -1.89
CA LEU A 18 -0.24 2.70 -0.50
C LEU A 18 0.59 3.64 0.40
N ILE A 19 1.68 4.22 -0.12
CA ILE A 19 2.56 5.12 0.66
C ILE A 19 1.79 6.39 1.03
N GLN A 20 1.02 6.96 0.10
CA GLN A 20 0.18 8.12 0.34
C GLN A 20 -0.90 7.80 1.38
N MET A 21 -1.55 6.63 1.29
CA MET A 21 -2.54 6.20 2.27
C MET A 21 -1.94 6.06 3.69
N ILE A 22 -0.72 5.55 3.80
CA ILE A 22 0.00 5.47 5.10
C ILE A 22 0.31 6.87 5.63
N ARG A 23 0.85 7.76 4.78
CA ARG A 23 1.21 9.13 5.18
C ARG A 23 0.00 9.96 5.61
N GLN A 24 -1.15 9.72 4.99
CA GLN A 24 -2.41 10.37 5.35
C GLN A 24 -3.13 9.70 6.53
N SER A 25 -2.47 8.76 7.21
CA SER A 25 -3.04 8.00 8.33
C SER A 25 -4.34 7.29 7.96
N MET A 26 -4.50 6.87 6.70
CA MET A 26 -5.63 6.05 6.28
C MET A 26 -5.40 4.56 6.57
N ILE A 27 -4.14 4.15 6.73
CA ILE A 27 -3.75 2.76 7.03
C ILE A 27 -3.15 2.67 8.42
N ARG A 28 -3.80 1.86 9.27
CA ARG A 28 -3.35 1.58 10.63
C ARG A 28 -2.29 0.49 10.69
N ARG A 29 -2.49 -0.59 9.92
CA ARG A 29 -1.66 -1.79 9.99
C ARG A 29 -1.65 -2.55 8.67
N LEU A 30 -0.50 -3.05 8.29
CA LEU A 30 -0.35 -4.05 7.22
C LEU A 30 -0.54 -5.46 7.78
N LYS A 31 -1.44 -6.23 7.19
CA LYS A 31 -1.67 -7.65 7.51
C LYS A 31 -0.89 -8.59 6.60
N ARG A 32 -0.78 -8.23 5.32
CA ARG A 32 -0.04 -8.99 4.31
C ARG A 32 0.55 -8.05 3.29
N PHE A 33 1.76 -8.34 2.83
CA PHE A 33 2.42 -7.64 1.74
C PHE A 33 3.10 -8.69 0.86
N VAL A 34 2.80 -8.69 -0.44
CA VAL A 34 3.41 -9.59 -1.41
C VAL A 34 3.87 -8.82 -2.63
N VAL A 35 4.95 -9.30 -3.25
CA VAL A 35 5.42 -8.85 -4.57
C VAL A 35 5.27 -10.04 -5.50
N GLU A 36 4.56 -9.87 -6.59
CA GLU A 36 4.26 -10.96 -7.52
C GLU A 36 4.19 -10.46 -8.97
N PRO A 37 4.46 -11.33 -9.95
CA PRO A 37 4.22 -11.00 -11.35
C PRO A 37 2.74 -10.71 -11.61
N TYR A 38 2.48 -9.72 -12.46
CA TYR A 38 1.16 -9.38 -12.98
C TYR A 38 1.16 -9.59 -14.49
N ASP A 39 0.19 -10.36 -14.97
CA ASP A 39 -0.05 -10.59 -16.39
C ASP A 39 -1.55 -10.72 -16.62
N ASP A 40 -2.12 -9.76 -17.37
CA ASP A 40 -3.53 -9.77 -17.79
C ASP A 40 -3.72 -10.17 -19.26
N GLY A 41 -2.65 -10.62 -19.93
CA GLY A 41 -2.64 -10.98 -21.34
C GLY A 41 -2.35 -9.81 -22.29
N GLU A 42 -2.35 -8.56 -21.80
CA GLU A 42 -1.97 -7.37 -22.58
C GLU A 42 -0.71 -6.71 -22.03
N ILE A 43 -0.55 -6.72 -20.70
CA ILE A 43 0.55 -6.08 -19.99
C ILE A 43 1.23 -7.09 -19.09
N TRP A 44 2.56 -7.17 -19.21
CA TRP A 44 3.40 -7.85 -18.25
C TRP A 44 4.05 -6.82 -17.33
N ALA A 45 3.89 -6.99 -16.02
CA ALA A 45 4.39 -6.07 -15.00
C ALA A 45 4.71 -6.82 -13.70
N ILE A 46 5.24 -6.09 -12.71
CA ILE A 46 5.33 -6.56 -11.32
C ILE A 46 4.31 -5.81 -10.48
N GLN A 47 3.62 -6.48 -9.57
CA GLN A 47 2.70 -5.82 -8.66
C GLN A 47 3.08 -6.04 -7.20
N THR A 48 2.84 -5.03 -6.38
CA THR A 48 2.85 -5.15 -4.92
C THR A 48 1.41 -5.17 -4.42
N VAL A 49 1.01 -6.24 -3.73
CA VAL A 49 -0.33 -6.39 -3.16
C VAL A 49 -0.25 -6.34 -1.65
N ALA A 50 -1.01 -5.41 -1.07
CA ALA A 50 -1.12 -5.19 0.36
C ALA A 50 -2.54 -5.47 0.85
N ILE A 51 -2.65 -6.24 1.94
CA ILE A 51 -3.87 -6.33 2.73
C ILE A 51 -3.65 -5.50 3.98
N ALA A 52 -4.43 -4.43 4.14
CA ALA A 52 -4.23 -3.46 5.21
C ALA A 52 -5.52 -3.23 6.00
N THR A 53 -5.37 -2.82 7.26
CA THR A 53 -6.48 -2.39 8.11
C THR A 53 -6.52 -0.87 8.09
N PRO A 54 -7.66 -0.25 7.72
CA PRO A 54 -7.77 1.20 7.74
C PRO A 54 -7.64 1.76 9.17
N ASP A 55 -7.15 2.99 9.28
CA ASP A 55 -7.18 3.75 10.53
C ASP A 55 -8.59 4.34 10.69
N THR A 56 -9.16 4.20 11.89
CA THR A 56 -10.59 4.45 12.11
C THR A 56 -10.81 5.64 13.02
N GLU A 57 -11.55 6.62 12.50
CA GLU A 57 -12.73 7.15 13.21
C GLU A 57 -14.03 6.94 12.41
N ASP A 58 -14.00 6.90 11.06
CA ASP A 58 -15.23 6.83 10.22
C ASP A 58 -15.32 5.64 9.20
N GLY A 59 -14.43 4.64 9.23
CA GLY A 59 -14.30 3.64 8.16
C GLY A 59 -14.46 2.16 8.55
N ASP A 60 -15.07 1.35 7.68
CA ASP A 60 -15.48 -0.04 7.94
C ASP A 60 -14.37 -0.97 8.50
N HIS A 61 -14.80 -1.96 9.30
CA HIS A 61 -13.93 -2.96 9.96
C HIS A 61 -13.27 -3.96 8.98
N PHE A 62 -13.48 -3.78 7.68
CA PHE A 62 -13.01 -4.71 6.66
C PHE A 62 -11.60 -4.36 6.19
N PRO A 63 -10.73 -5.37 5.99
CA PRO A 63 -9.41 -5.13 5.43
C PRO A 63 -9.54 -4.64 3.98
N VAL A 64 -8.73 -3.63 3.63
CA VAL A 64 -8.61 -3.13 2.26
C VAL A 64 -7.48 -3.86 1.53
N VAL A 65 -7.73 -4.18 0.26
CA VAL A 65 -6.71 -4.75 -0.64
C VAL A 65 -6.25 -3.64 -1.57
N ILE A 66 -4.94 -3.41 -1.61
CA ILE A 66 -4.32 -2.35 -2.41
C ILE A 66 -3.28 -3.00 -3.30
N ALA A 67 -3.39 -2.79 -4.61
CA ALA A 67 -2.44 -3.27 -5.60
C ALA A 67 -1.78 -2.06 -6.30
N ASN A 68 -0.46 -2.09 -6.40
CA ASN A 68 0.31 -1.09 -7.16
C ASN A 68 1.13 -1.82 -8.21
N LEU A 69 0.98 -1.39 -9.47
CA LEU A 69 1.73 -1.90 -10.62
C LEU A 69 3.06 -1.17 -10.75
N HIS A 70 4.08 -1.90 -11.20
CA HIS A 70 5.46 -1.44 -11.36
C HIS A 70 6.02 -1.97 -12.68
N ASP A 71 6.87 -1.18 -13.32
CA ASP A 71 7.45 -1.50 -14.62
C ASP A 71 8.45 -2.68 -14.54
N ASP A 72 9.14 -2.83 -13.42
CA ASP A 72 10.15 -3.88 -13.21
C ASP A 72 10.33 -4.27 -11.72
N ASP A 73 11.13 -5.30 -11.48
CA ASP A 73 11.45 -5.80 -10.14
C ASP A 73 12.14 -4.75 -9.26
N GLN A 74 12.96 -3.88 -9.86
CA GLN A 74 13.70 -2.85 -9.13
C GLN A 74 12.74 -1.78 -8.60
N ALA A 75 11.78 -1.35 -9.41
CA ALA A 75 10.72 -0.41 -9.05
C ALA A 75 9.83 -1.00 -7.95
N ALA A 76 9.41 -2.25 -8.08
CA ALA A 76 8.60 -2.94 -7.07
C ALA A 76 9.35 -3.07 -5.73
N MET A 77 10.64 -3.42 -5.77
CA MET A 77 11.49 -3.52 -4.59
C MET A 77 11.70 -2.16 -3.91
N SER A 78 11.99 -1.13 -4.70
CA SER A 78 12.12 0.25 -4.20
C SER A 78 10.83 0.72 -3.53
N PHE A 79 9.68 0.43 -4.15
CA PHE A 79 8.37 0.74 -3.58
C PHE A 79 8.13 0.02 -2.26
N ALA A 80 8.44 -1.28 -2.17
CA ALA A 80 8.29 -2.06 -0.93
C ALA A 80 9.13 -1.47 0.22
N LEU A 81 10.38 -1.08 -0.06
CA LEU A 81 11.24 -0.43 0.93
C LEU A 81 10.64 0.89 1.41
N ASN A 82 10.11 1.70 0.49
CA ASN A 82 9.46 2.97 0.82
C ASN A 82 8.17 2.78 1.64
N VAL A 83 7.41 1.72 1.39
CA VAL A 83 6.24 1.34 2.22
C VAL A 83 6.66 1.03 3.64
N PHE A 84 7.72 0.25 3.84
CA PHE A 84 8.20 -0.10 5.18
C PHE A 84 8.70 1.12 5.95
N ASP A 85 9.41 2.02 5.26
CA ASP A 85 9.87 3.27 5.86
C ASP A 85 8.69 4.21 6.18
N ALA A 86 7.66 4.26 5.33
CA ALA A 86 6.45 5.02 5.59
C ALA A 86 5.72 4.52 6.86
N LEU A 87 5.57 3.20 7.04
CA LEU A 87 4.96 2.62 8.23
C LEU A 87 5.75 2.94 9.50
N LYS A 88 7.08 2.82 9.44
CA LYS A 88 7.95 3.16 10.56
C LYS A 88 7.83 4.63 10.93
N ASN A 89 7.89 5.51 9.94
CA ASN A 89 7.79 6.95 10.14
C ASN A 89 6.40 7.37 10.67
N ALA A 90 5.35 6.63 10.32
CA ALA A 90 4.00 6.80 10.85
C ALA A 90 3.79 6.15 12.24
N GLY A 91 4.83 5.56 12.85
CA GLY A 91 4.74 4.89 14.15
C GLY A 91 3.95 3.57 14.14
N ARG A 92 3.72 2.98 12.95
CA ARG A 92 2.93 1.74 12.76
C ARG A 92 3.79 0.48 12.66
N ALA A 93 5.11 0.64 12.65
CA ALA A 93 6.09 -0.44 12.66
C ALA A 93 7.33 -0.06 13.47
N SER A 94 7.94 -1.03 14.15
CA SER A 94 9.22 -0.83 14.82
C SER A 94 10.39 -0.91 13.82
N GLY A 95 11.57 -0.47 14.24
CA GLY A 95 12.79 -0.66 13.45
C GLY A 95 13.14 -2.14 13.25
N GLU A 96 12.80 -3.00 14.21
CA GLU A 96 13.02 -4.46 14.11
C GLU A 96 12.10 -5.09 13.08
N ASP A 97 10.82 -4.70 13.07
CA ASP A 97 9.85 -5.15 12.07
C ASP A 97 10.33 -4.83 10.64
N VAL A 98 10.76 -3.58 10.42
CA VAL A 98 11.29 -3.16 9.11
C VAL A 98 12.54 -3.95 8.75
N CYS A 99 13.45 -4.20 9.69
CA CYS A 99 14.64 -5.02 9.43
C CYS A 99 14.26 -6.44 9.01
N LEU A 100 13.26 -7.03 9.66
CA LEU A 100 12.79 -8.38 9.34
C LEU A 100 12.14 -8.42 7.96
N TRP A 101 11.23 -7.47 7.65
CA TRP A 101 10.57 -7.41 6.34
C TRP A 101 11.55 -7.17 5.20
N ARG A 102 12.57 -6.31 5.40
CA ARG A 102 13.64 -6.11 4.41
C ARG A 102 14.37 -7.42 4.12
N ARG A 103 14.67 -8.24 5.13
CA ARG A 103 15.29 -9.56 4.91
C ARG A 103 14.34 -10.53 4.20
N SER A 104 13.04 -10.44 4.48
CA SER A 104 12.00 -11.25 3.80
C SER A 104 11.90 -10.95 2.30
N LEU A 105 12.22 -9.73 1.86
CA LEU A 105 12.26 -9.40 0.43
C LEU A 105 13.38 -10.14 -0.34
N PHE A 106 14.49 -10.44 0.33
CA PHE A 106 15.64 -11.14 -0.29
C PHE A 106 15.55 -12.67 -0.23
N THR A 107 14.58 -13.23 0.51
CA THR A 107 14.50 -14.69 0.77
C THR A 107 13.62 -15.46 -0.20
N LEU A 108 13.02 -14.81 -1.20
CA LEU A 108 12.43 -15.48 -2.37
C LEU A 108 13.53 -15.94 -3.34
N VAL A 109 14.47 -16.77 -2.86
CA VAL A 109 15.27 -17.63 -3.73
C VAL A 109 14.55 -18.98 -3.77
N PRO A 110 14.12 -19.49 -4.94
CA PRO A 110 13.52 -20.81 -5.02
C PRO A 110 14.52 -21.83 -4.48
N ASN A 111 14.13 -22.54 -3.41
CA ASN A 111 14.77 -23.80 -3.07
C ASN A 111 14.27 -24.81 -4.11
N TYR A 112 15.09 -25.06 -5.14
CA TYR A 112 14.93 -26.21 -6.04
C TYR A 112 15.36 -27.50 -5.32
#